data_AF-A0A7X6P392-F1
#
_entry.id   AF-A0A7X6P392-F1
#
_cell.length_a   1.000
_cell.length_b   1.000
_cell.length_c   1.000
_cell.angle_alpha   90.00
_cell.angle_beta   90.00
_cell.angle_gamma   90.00
#
_symmetry.space_group_name_H-M   'P 1'
#
loop_
_entity.id
_entity.type
_entity.pdbx_description
1 polymer ?
#
loop_
_entity_poly.entity_id
_entity_poly.type
_entity_poly.pdbx_seq_one_letter_code
_entity_poly.pdbx_strand_id
1 'polypeptide(L)'
;MTEGAARHDDATRALAERLQSLETEGWHVLYERSTPDGSSIDAIAVGPPGVCVIDLRGDTVEVDLTRHVASVAAALGDEVETIGALAVDAPDAPAAGEGNGIHVVETEELAELLKISRPVHGAATVDRLYDELSTAFPRTPTPTRRDVADGRRSERSLGWYLGATVSLYYATVQTDGGDGSGRRVAVLTDAHGRRLGSRDLQTDAIQREPAVHDRFVPFLLESLASGGVSPDPRTIPRLATGLPFAQAFAHLAGVWRGAVVGWAEPFGSSEAGAATMRAVLIHPRAGVVRLGWIELDTGRVHPLSSAPLLGGSTTPELLLDIVRDARPIA
;
A
#
# COMPACT_ATOMS: atom_id res chain seq x y z
N MET A 1 -11.66 -2.98 18.87
CA MET A 1 -11.94 -3.32 17.46
C MET A 1 -12.05 -2.02 16.71
N THR A 2 -11.21 -1.81 15.69
CA THR A 2 -11.37 -0.66 14.80
C THR A 2 -12.57 -0.92 13.90
N GLU A 3 -13.43 0.08 13.75
CA GLU A 3 -14.70 0.00 13.02
C GLU A 3 -14.58 -0.59 11.59
N GLY A 4 -13.44 -0.37 10.91
CA GLY A 4 -13.18 -0.93 9.58
C GLY A 4 -12.85 -2.43 9.53
N ALA A 5 -12.28 -3.01 10.59
CA ALA A 5 -12.01 -4.46 10.62
C ALA A 5 -13.30 -5.25 10.88
N ALA A 6 -14.17 -4.73 11.76
CA ALA A 6 -15.49 -5.30 11.99
C ALA A 6 -16.35 -5.27 10.71
N ARG A 7 -16.29 -4.17 9.93
CA ARG A 7 -17.01 -4.07 8.65
C ARG A 7 -16.52 -5.06 7.60
N HIS A 8 -15.22 -5.32 7.52
CA HIS A 8 -14.68 -6.32 6.58
C HIS A 8 -15.04 -7.75 7.03
N ASP A 9 -14.91 -8.06 8.31
CA ASP A 9 -15.31 -9.37 8.86
C ASP A 9 -16.82 -9.64 8.68
N ASP A 10 -17.65 -8.60 8.78
CA ASP A 10 -19.10 -8.69 8.56
C ASP A 10 -19.43 -8.84 7.06
N ALA A 11 -18.71 -8.15 6.17
CA ALA A 11 -18.86 -8.29 4.72
C ALA A 11 -18.44 -9.68 4.22
N THR A 12 -17.32 -10.21 4.71
CA THR A 12 -16.85 -11.57 4.37
C THR A 12 -17.84 -12.63 4.87
N ARG A 13 -18.45 -12.42 6.05
CA ARG A 13 -19.50 -13.31 6.55
C ARG A 13 -20.76 -13.25 5.69
N ALA A 14 -21.21 -12.06 5.30
CA ALA A 14 -22.33 -11.88 4.40
C ALA A 14 -22.07 -12.50 3.02
N LEU A 15 -20.83 -12.40 2.50
CA LEU A 15 -20.42 -13.09 1.28
C LEU A 15 -20.49 -14.62 1.44
N ALA A 16 -19.99 -15.15 2.55
CA ALA A 16 -20.01 -16.59 2.82
C ALA A 16 -21.45 -17.13 2.87
N GLU A 17 -22.36 -16.43 3.55
CA GLU A 17 -23.78 -16.78 3.61
C GLU A 17 -24.44 -16.76 2.21
N ARG A 18 -24.12 -15.76 1.38
CA ARG A 18 -24.68 -15.64 0.02
C ARG A 18 -24.17 -16.75 -0.92
N LEU A 19 -22.88 -17.05 -0.87
CA LEU A 19 -22.26 -18.09 -1.70
C LEU A 19 -22.55 -19.51 -1.21
N GLN A 20 -23.04 -19.69 0.02
CA GLN A 20 -23.38 -21.01 0.57
C GLN A 20 -24.37 -21.78 -0.31
N SER A 21 -25.30 -21.07 -0.97
CA SER A 21 -26.27 -21.69 -1.88
C SER A 21 -25.63 -22.41 -3.07
N LEU A 22 -24.45 -21.95 -3.50
CA LEU A 22 -23.71 -22.52 -4.63
C LEU A 22 -23.06 -23.87 -4.32
N GLU A 23 -22.83 -24.20 -3.04
CA GLU A 23 -22.28 -25.50 -2.64
C GLU A 23 -23.19 -26.65 -3.08
N THR A 24 -24.51 -26.44 -3.05
CA THR A 24 -25.49 -27.42 -3.52
C THR A 24 -25.47 -27.63 -5.04
N GLU A 25 -24.85 -26.69 -5.76
CA GLU A 25 -24.69 -26.69 -7.22
C GLU A 25 -23.27 -27.14 -7.64
N GLY A 26 -22.48 -27.65 -6.70
CA GLY A 26 -21.14 -28.21 -6.94
C GLY A 26 -20.03 -27.16 -6.95
N TRP A 27 -20.27 -25.96 -6.44
CA TRP A 27 -19.22 -24.97 -6.21
C TRP A 27 -18.54 -25.17 -4.85
N HIS A 28 -17.25 -24.90 -4.80
CA HIS A 28 -16.45 -24.86 -3.59
C HIS A 28 -15.77 -23.51 -3.47
N VAL A 29 -15.85 -22.87 -2.30
CA VAL A 29 -15.34 -21.52 -2.11
C VAL A 29 -14.16 -21.50 -1.14
N LEU A 30 -13.11 -20.81 -1.58
CA LEU A 30 -11.86 -20.61 -0.87
C LEU A 30 -11.80 -19.14 -0.40
N TYR A 31 -12.20 -18.87 0.85
CA TYR A 31 -12.24 -17.52 1.42
C TYR A 31 -10.91 -17.07 2.03
N GLU A 32 -10.55 -15.80 1.88
CA GLU A 32 -9.36 -15.16 2.47
C GLU A 32 -8.08 -15.89 2.04
N ARG A 33 -7.75 -15.78 0.76
CA ARG A 33 -6.58 -16.42 0.15
C ARG A 33 -5.46 -15.41 -0.01
N SER A 34 -4.21 -15.86 0.08
CA SER A 34 -3.04 -15.02 -0.18
C SER A 34 -2.37 -15.48 -1.47
N THR A 35 -2.03 -14.52 -2.32
CA THR A 35 -1.22 -14.75 -3.53
C THR A 35 0.27 -14.93 -3.17
N PRO A 36 1.08 -15.49 -4.09
CA PRO A 36 2.53 -15.58 -3.90
C PRO A 36 3.23 -14.23 -3.67
N ASP A 37 2.66 -13.13 -4.17
CA ASP A 37 3.17 -11.78 -3.96
C ASP A 37 2.68 -11.11 -2.65
N GLY A 38 1.86 -11.81 -1.87
CA GLY A 38 1.39 -11.39 -0.56
C GLY A 38 0.16 -10.48 -0.59
N SER A 39 -0.49 -10.29 -1.75
CA SER A 39 -1.82 -9.70 -1.81
C SER A 39 -2.88 -10.68 -1.27
N SER A 40 -4.04 -10.13 -0.88
CA SER A 40 -5.19 -10.89 -0.41
C SER A 40 -6.26 -10.95 -1.49
N ILE A 41 -6.84 -12.13 -1.66
CA ILE A 41 -8.04 -12.40 -2.45
C ILE A 41 -9.16 -12.73 -1.46
N ASP A 42 -10.29 -12.04 -1.57
CA ASP A 42 -11.41 -12.24 -0.63
C ASP A 42 -12.05 -13.62 -0.80
N ALA A 43 -12.28 -14.06 -2.03
CA ALA A 43 -12.69 -15.43 -2.30
C ALA A 43 -12.25 -15.95 -3.67
N ILE A 44 -12.07 -17.26 -3.78
CA ILE A 44 -11.95 -17.97 -5.06
C ILE A 44 -13.05 -19.04 -5.08
N ALA A 45 -13.99 -18.95 -6.01
CA ALA A 45 -15.03 -19.94 -6.21
C ALA A 45 -14.61 -20.90 -7.34
N VAL A 46 -14.66 -22.20 -7.06
CA VAL A 46 -14.29 -23.27 -7.99
C VAL A 46 -15.52 -24.10 -8.25
N GLY A 47 -15.94 -24.24 -9.50
CA GLY A 47 -17.18 -24.94 -9.81
C GLY A 47 -17.19 -25.59 -11.19
N PRO A 48 -18.32 -26.19 -11.57
CA PRO A 48 -18.44 -26.92 -12.83
C PRO A 48 -18.10 -26.07 -14.07
N PRO A 49 -18.42 -24.77 -14.15
CA PRO A 49 -18.03 -23.96 -15.30
C PRO A 49 -16.55 -23.57 -15.34
N GLY A 50 -15.86 -23.52 -14.20
CA GLY A 50 -14.49 -23.00 -14.11
C GLY A 50 -14.19 -22.39 -12.75
N VAL A 51 -13.34 -21.37 -12.74
CA VAL A 51 -12.89 -20.67 -11.53
C VAL A 51 -13.25 -19.18 -11.60
N CYS A 52 -13.79 -18.64 -10.51
CA CYS A 52 -14.07 -17.22 -10.36
C CYS A 52 -13.26 -16.64 -9.20
N VAL A 53 -12.49 -15.60 -9.47
CA VAL A 53 -11.78 -14.82 -8.46
C VAL A 53 -12.67 -13.66 -8.05
N ILE A 54 -12.95 -13.55 -6.76
CA ILE A 54 -13.94 -12.63 -6.20
C ILE A 54 -13.24 -11.65 -5.26
N ASP A 55 -13.50 -10.37 -5.45
CA ASP A 55 -13.05 -9.30 -4.55
C ASP A 55 -14.26 -8.47 -4.09
N LEU A 56 -14.36 -8.22 -2.78
CA LEU A 56 -15.45 -7.48 -2.14
C LEU A 56 -15.08 -6.01 -1.97
N ARG A 57 -15.99 -5.11 -2.31
CA ARG A 57 -15.78 -3.66 -2.11
C ARG A 57 -17.00 -2.94 -1.57
N GLY A 58 -16.73 -1.95 -0.72
CA GLY A 58 -17.71 -0.94 -0.30
C GLY A 58 -17.74 0.30 -1.19
N ASP A 59 -16.91 0.35 -2.25
CA ASP A 59 -16.88 1.39 -3.27
C ASP A 59 -16.52 0.81 -4.65
N THR A 60 -16.62 1.61 -5.70
CA THR A 60 -16.52 1.16 -7.11
C THR A 60 -15.12 1.29 -7.69
N VAL A 61 -14.09 1.30 -6.85
CA VAL A 61 -12.69 1.49 -7.28
C VAL A 61 -12.12 0.18 -7.83
N GLU A 62 -11.54 0.27 -9.03
CA GLU A 62 -10.95 -0.86 -9.77
C GLU A 62 -9.72 -1.42 -9.04
N VAL A 63 -9.79 -2.71 -8.74
CA VAL A 63 -8.74 -3.49 -8.07
C VAL A 63 -7.87 -4.13 -9.14
N ASP A 64 -6.64 -4.47 -8.80
CA ASP A 64 -5.79 -5.36 -9.61
C ASP A 64 -6.33 -6.83 -9.63
N LEU A 65 -7.67 -6.99 -9.68
CA LEU A 65 -8.36 -8.26 -9.84
C LEU A 65 -7.91 -8.94 -11.13
N THR A 66 -7.53 -8.18 -12.16
CA THR A 66 -6.90 -8.71 -13.38
C THR A 66 -5.61 -9.47 -13.07
N ARG A 67 -4.78 -8.99 -12.13
CA ARG A 67 -3.58 -9.70 -11.69
C ARG A 67 -3.93 -10.90 -10.81
N HIS A 68 -4.93 -10.81 -9.95
CA HIS A 68 -5.37 -11.98 -9.17
C HIS A 68 -5.90 -13.08 -10.09
N VAL A 69 -6.73 -12.73 -11.07
CA VAL A 69 -7.21 -13.62 -12.15
C VAL A 69 -6.02 -14.21 -12.91
N ALA A 70 -5.06 -13.39 -13.32
CA ALA A 70 -3.87 -13.88 -14.02
C ALA A 70 -3.02 -14.82 -13.16
N SER A 71 -2.88 -14.55 -11.85
CA SER A 71 -2.14 -15.40 -10.92
C SER A 71 -2.84 -16.75 -10.72
N VAL A 72 -4.17 -16.74 -10.59
CA VAL A 72 -4.98 -17.96 -10.46
C VAL A 72 -4.95 -18.76 -11.76
N ALA A 73 -5.16 -18.11 -12.90
CA ALA A 73 -5.06 -18.74 -14.23
C ALA A 73 -3.66 -19.36 -14.45
N ALA A 74 -2.58 -18.66 -14.06
CA ALA A 74 -1.23 -19.20 -14.17
C ALA A 74 -0.99 -20.44 -13.30
N ALA A 75 -1.69 -20.57 -12.15
CA ALA A 75 -1.60 -21.76 -11.30
C ALA A 75 -2.36 -22.96 -11.89
N LEU A 76 -3.42 -22.71 -12.66
CA LEU A 76 -4.29 -23.74 -13.24
C LEU A 76 -3.89 -24.15 -14.67
N GLY A 77 -3.19 -23.27 -15.39
CA GLY A 77 -2.90 -23.42 -16.82
C GLY A 77 -4.06 -23.02 -17.73
N ASP A 78 -3.85 -23.13 -19.05
CA ASP A 78 -4.77 -22.61 -20.08
C ASP A 78 -6.07 -23.45 -20.26
N GLU A 79 -6.20 -24.58 -19.55
CA GLU A 79 -7.34 -25.51 -19.71
C GLU A 79 -8.56 -25.15 -18.85
N VAL A 80 -8.41 -24.19 -17.93
CA VAL A 80 -9.47 -23.81 -16.98
C VAL A 80 -9.83 -22.35 -17.17
N GLU A 81 -11.09 -22.10 -17.51
CA GLU A 81 -11.61 -20.74 -17.61
C GLU A 81 -11.57 -20.08 -16.23
N THR A 82 -10.86 -18.97 -16.14
CA THR A 82 -10.74 -18.16 -14.92
C THR A 82 -11.28 -16.77 -15.19
N ILE A 83 -12.36 -16.40 -14.50
CA ILE A 83 -12.99 -15.08 -14.62
C ILE A 83 -12.82 -14.28 -13.34
N GLY A 84 -12.92 -12.95 -13.44
CA GLY A 84 -12.93 -12.05 -12.29
C GLY A 84 -14.33 -11.53 -12.00
N ALA A 85 -14.72 -11.47 -10.73
CA ALA A 85 -15.91 -10.79 -10.28
C ALA A 85 -15.58 -9.77 -9.17
N LEU A 86 -15.94 -8.51 -9.40
CA LEU A 86 -15.93 -7.46 -8.39
C LEU A 86 -17.33 -7.37 -7.77
N ALA A 87 -17.45 -7.79 -6.52
CA ALA A 87 -18.70 -7.76 -5.76
C ALA A 87 -18.79 -6.45 -4.97
N VAL A 88 -19.73 -5.59 -5.36
CA VAL A 88 -19.92 -4.27 -4.75
C VAL A 88 -21.08 -4.32 -3.76
N ASP A 89 -20.89 -3.76 -2.58
CA ASP A 89 -21.90 -3.59 -1.53
C ASP A 89 -22.11 -2.09 -1.28
N ALA A 90 -22.68 -1.40 -2.28
CA ALA A 90 -22.92 0.05 -2.24
C ALA A 90 -24.31 0.38 -2.85
N PRO A 91 -25.07 1.32 -2.26
CA PRO A 91 -26.43 1.65 -2.70
C PRO A 91 -26.50 2.34 -4.08
N ASP A 92 -25.36 2.83 -4.59
CA ASP A 92 -25.22 3.47 -5.91
C ASP A 92 -24.26 2.67 -6.82
N ALA A 93 -24.19 1.34 -6.66
CA ALA A 93 -23.35 0.51 -7.50
C ALA A 93 -23.71 0.69 -8.99
N PRO A 94 -22.72 0.73 -9.91
CA PRO A 94 -22.99 0.75 -11.33
C PRO A 94 -23.78 -0.50 -11.69
N ALA A 95 -24.73 -0.37 -12.63
CA ALA A 95 -25.44 -1.52 -13.17
C ALA A 95 -24.43 -2.59 -13.62
N ALA A 96 -24.78 -3.87 -13.41
CA ALA A 96 -23.92 -5.00 -13.72
C ALA A 96 -23.31 -4.85 -15.13
N GLY A 97 -21.98 -4.96 -15.20
CA GLY A 97 -21.23 -4.63 -16.40
C GLY A 97 -19.92 -5.40 -16.49
N GLU A 98 -19.44 -5.57 -17.72
CA GLU A 98 -18.16 -6.22 -17.99
C GLU A 98 -17.13 -5.15 -18.39
N GLY A 99 -16.03 -5.05 -17.63
CA GLY A 99 -14.91 -4.17 -17.92
C GLY A 99 -13.62 -4.97 -17.92
N ASN A 100 -12.87 -4.96 -19.03
CA ASN A 100 -11.60 -5.69 -19.16
C ASN A 100 -11.67 -7.20 -18.83
N GLY A 101 -12.82 -7.86 -19.07
CA GLY A 101 -13.03 -9.27 -18.74
C GLY A 101 -13.32 -9.55 -17.25
N ILE A 102 -13.64 -8.51 -16.48
CA ILE A 102 -14.10 -8.59 -15.09
C ILE A 102 -15.57 -8.21 -15.04
N HIS A 103 -16.36 -9.03 -14.35
CA HIS A 103 -17.76 -8.76 -14.06
C HIS A 103 -17.86 -7.89 -12.81
N VAL A 104 -18.45 -6.71 -12.91
CA VAL A 104 -18.84 -5.90 -11.76
C VAL A 104 -20.29 -6.22 -11.47
N VAL A 105 -20.57 -6.75 -10.29
CA VAL A 105 -21.92 -7.15 -9.87
C VAL A 105 -22.21 -6.70 -8.45
N GLU A 106 -23.48 -6.48 -8.15
CA GLU A 106 -23.90 -6.36 -6.76
C GLU A 106 -23.63 -7.69 -6.04
N THR A 107 -23.28 -7.61 -4.75
CA THR A 107 -22.97 -8.82 -3.98
C THR A 107 -24.16 -9.81 -3.93
N GLU A 108 -25.40 -9.32 -4.11
CA GLU A 108 -26.62 -10.13 -4.19
C GLU A 108 -26.76 -10.88 -5.52
N GLU A 109 -26.20 -10.35 -6.61
CA GLU A 109 -26.28 -10.93 -7.95
C GLU A 109 -25.12 -11.89 -8.25
N LEU A 110 -24.10 -11.93 -7.39
CA LEU A 110 -22.90 -12.75 -7.58
C LEU A 110 -23.21 -14.25 -7.69
N ALA A 111 -24.17 -14.76 -6.91
CA ALA A 111 -24.56 -16.16 -7.01
C ALA A 111 -25.18 -16.46 -8.38
N GLU A 112 -26.04 -15.58 -8.89
CA GLU A 112 -26.68 -15.76 -10.20
C GLU A 112 -25.68 -15.67 -11.35
N LEU A 113 -24.68 -14.78 -11.27
CA LEU A 113 -23.58 -14.73 -12.24
C LEU A 113 -22.90 -16.10 -12.40
N LEU A 114 -22.63 -16.78 -11.28
CA LEU A 114 -21.94 -18.07 -11.29
C LEU A 114 -22.81 -19.22 -11.82
N LYS A 115 -24.15 -19.09 -11.73
CA LYS A 115 -25.10 -20.12 -12.18
C LYS A 115 -25.37 -20.10 -13.68
N ILE A 116 -25.23 -18.94 -14.32
CA ILE A 116 -25.57 -18.76 -15.74
C ILE A 116 -24.56 -19.48 -16.66
N SER A 117 -23.36 -19.78 -16.16
CA SER A 117 -22.28 -20.38 -16.93
C SER A 117 -22.50 -21.88 -17.17
N ARG A 118 -22.18 -22.33 -18.39
CA ARG A 118 -22.35 -23.73 -18.79
C ARG A 118 -21.36 -24.62 -18.03
N PRO A 119 -21.78 -25.74 -17.43
CA PRO A 119 -20.86 -26.67 -16.76
C PRO A 119 -19.94 -27.34 -17.80
N VAL A 120 -18.62 -27.28 -17.56
CA VAL A 120 -17.56 -27.84 -18.41
C VAL A 120 -16.81 -28.97 -17.69
N HIS A 121 -16.65 -28.86 -16.37
CA HIS A 121 -15.89 -29.76 -15.52
C HIS A 121 -16.81 -30.65 -14.66
N GLY A 122 -16.43 -31.92 -14.52
CA GLY A 122 -17.09 -32.84 -13.59
C GLY A 122 -16.56 -32.68 -12.16
N ALA A 123 -17.28 -33.26 -11.18
CA ALA A 123 -16.96 -33.14 -9.75
C ALA A 123 -15.49 -33.48 -9.41
N ALA A 124 -14.94 -34.57 -9.97
CA ALA A 124 -13.55 -34.96 -9.72
C ALA A 124 -12.52 -33.92 -10.21
N THR A 125 -12.84 -33.18 -11.28
CA THR A 125 -11.99 -32.09 -11.76
C THR A 125 -12.11 -30.89 -10.83
N VAL A 126 -13.32 -30.55 -10.38
CA VAL A 126 -13.58 -29.46 -9.44
C VAL A 126 -12.85 -29.69 -8.12
N ASP A 127 -12.92 -30.90 -7.56
CA ASP A 127 -12.21 -31.28 -6.32
C ASP A 127 -10.69 -31.12 -6.48
N ARG A 128 -10.14 -31.58 -7.60
CA ARG A 128 -8.70 -31.43 -7.90
C ARG A 128 -8.28 -29.96 -7.98
N LEU A 129 -9.06 -29.13 -8.69
CA LEU A 129 -8.78 -27.70 -8.81
C LEU A 129 -8.85 -27.00 -7.45
N TYR A 130 -9.81 -27.39 -6.61
CA TYR A 130 -9.91 -26.88 -5.24
C TYR A 130 -8.65 -27.20 -4.42
N ASP A 131 -8.16 -28.43 -4.47
CA ASP A 131 -6.96 -28.85 -3.74
C ASP A 131 -5.69 -28.15 -4.25
N GLU A 132 -5.54 -28.03 -5.57
CA GLU A 132 -4.43 -27.31 -6.23
C GLU A 132 -4.43 -25.83 -5.79
N LEU A 133 -5.57 -25.16 -5.86
CA LEU A 133 -5.70 -23.76 -5.48
C LEU A 133 -5.56 -23.54 -3.97
N SER A 134 -6.07 -24.44 -3.12
CA SER A 134 -5.87 -24.33 -1.67
C SER A 134 -4.40 -24.45 -1.27
N THR A 135 -3.59 -25.15 -2.08
CA THR A 135 -2.15 -25.29 -1.86
C THR A 135 -1.39 -24.08 -2.40
N ALA A 136 -1.71 -23.65 -3.63
CA ALA A 136 -1.05 -22.52 -4.28
C ALA A 136 -1.36 -21.17 -3.61
N PHE A 137 -2.56 -21.05 -3.04
CA PHE A 137 -3.04 -19.85 -2.36
C PHE A 137 -3.41 -20.22 -0.92
N PRO A 138 -2.48 -20.15 0.04
CA PRO A 138 -2.78 -20.46 1.42
C PRO A 138 -3.76 -19.45 2.02
N ARG A 139 -4.45 -19.83 3.10
CA ARG A 139 -5.26 -18.90 3.90
C ARG A 139 -4.41 -17.72 4.35
N THR A 140 -4.92 -16.50 4.17
CA THR A 140 -4.39 -15.33 4.84
C THR A 140 -4.50 -15.60 6.35
N PRO A 141 -3.40 -15.58 7.12
CA PRO A 141 -3.47 -15.89 8.53
C PRO A 141 -4.39 -14.87 9.21
N THR A 142 -5.50 -15.35 9.76
CA THR A 142 -6.39 -14.53 10.60
C THR A 142 -5.54 -14.05 11.78
N PRO A 143 -5.34 -12.74 11.97
CA PRO A 143 -4.48 -12.25 13.03
C PRO A 143 -5.07 -12.69 14.37
N THR A 144 -4.30 -13.44 15.16
CA THR A 144 -4.78 -13.83 16.48
C THR A 144 -4.80 -12.59 17.37
N ARG A 145 -5.69 -12.55 18.37
CA ARG A 145 -5.81 -11.44 19.34
C ARG A 145 -4.48 -11.10 20.04
N ARG A 146 -3.51 -12.02 20.00
CA ARG A 146 -2.14 -11.85 20.52
C ARG A 146 -1.27 -11.02 19.57
N ASP A 147 -1.41 -11.19 18.25
CA ASP A 147 -0.68 -10.42 17.23
C ASP A 147 -1.11 -8.94 17.20
N VAL A 148 -2.37 -8.66 17.56
CA VAL A 148 -2.92 -7.30 17.69
C VAL A 148 -2.43 -6.58 18.96
N ALA A 149 -2.11 -7.33 20.01
CA ALA A 149 -1.57 -6.77 21.26
C ALA A 149 -0.07 -6.45 21.16
N ASP A 150 0.66 -7.21 20.33
CA ASP A 150 2.11 -7.04 20.13
C ASP A 150 2.46 -6.11 18.95
N GLY A 151 1.49 -5.38 18.38
CA GLY A 151 1.74 -4.38 17.33
C GLY A 151 2.20 -4.96 15.98
N ARG A 152 2.33 -6.27 15.85
CA ARG A 152 2.73 -6.97 14.62
C ARG A 152 1.55 -7.17 13.68
N ARG A 153 0.91 -6.08 13.25
CA ARG A 153 0.25 -6.11 11.93
C ARG A 153 1.35 -6.41 10.92
N SER A 154 1.15 -7.44 10.09
CA SER A 154 2.05 -7.79 8.99
C SER A 154 2.54 -6.53 8.27
N GLU A 155 3.78 -6.13 8.56
CA GLU A 155 4.48 -4.96 8.01
C GLU A 155 4.52 -5.00 6.47
N ARG A 156 4.28 -6.18 5.88
CA ARG A 156 4.36 -6.44 4.44
C ARG A 156 3.14 -5.99 3.64
N SER A 157 1.92 -6.09 4.19
CA SER A 157 0.69 -5.70 3.45
C SER A 157 0.45 -4.19 3.47
N LEU A 158 1.00 -3.48 4.46
CA LEU A 158 1.00 -2.02 4.49
C LEU A 158 2.18 -1.43 3.71
N GLY A 159 3.30 -2.16 3.64
CA GLY A 159 4.50 -1.77 2.90
C GLY A 159 4.30 -1.60 1.40
N TRP A 160 3.48 -2.43 0.74
CA TRP A 160 3.23 -2.28 -0.71
C TRP A 160 2.32 -1.08 -1.03
N TYR A 161 1.24 -0.88 -0.25
CA TYR A 161 0.32 0.24 -0.45
C TYR A 161 0.98 1.57 -0.12
N LEU A 162 1.72 1.63 0.99
CA LEU A 162 2.56 2.79 1.31
C LEU A 162 3.68 2.95 0.28
N GLY A 163 4.33 1.88 -0.20
CA GLY A 163 5.35 1.98 -1.25
C GLY A 163 4.83 2.50 -2.60
N ALA A 164 3.56 2.22 -2.94
CA ALA A 164 2.92 2.70 -4.15
C ALA A 164 2.41 4.15 -4.06
N THR A 165 2.11 4.62 -2.84
CA THR A 165 1.49 5.93 -2.58
C THR A 165 2.41 6.92 -1.86
N VAL A 166 3.51 6.46 -1.27
CA VAL A 166 4.44 7.25 -0.46
C VAL A 166 5.87 6.84 -0.79
N SER A 167 6.65 7.81 -1.25
CA SER A 167 8.09 7.65 -1.40
C SER A 167 8.82 7.88 -0.09
N LEU A 168 9.91 7.17 0.12
CA LEU A 168 10.80 7.40 1.25
C LEU A 168 12.10 8.07 0.80
N TYR A 169 12.46 9.17 1.46
CA TYR A 169 13.70 9.89 1.24
C TYR A 169 14.39 10.19 2.56
N TYR A 170 15.70 10.39 2.49
CA TYR A 170 16.52 10.77 3.63
C TYR A 170 17.32 12.01 3.29
N ALA A 171 17.47 12.90 4.26
CA ALA A 171 18.22 14.11 4.14
C ALA A 171 19.19 14.23 5.32
N THR A 172 20.43 14.61 5.01
CA THR A 172 21.51 14.79 5.98
C THR A 172 22.21 16.12 5.71
N VAL A 173 22.76 16.76 6.75
CA VAL A 173 23.61 17.94 6.58
C VAL A 173 25.07 17.52 6.67
N GLN A 174 25.83 17.82 5.64
CA GLN A 174 27.27 17.69 5.61
C GLN A 174 27.91 19.07 5.75
N THR A 175 28.96 19.16 6.55
CA THR A 175 29.75 20.39 6.71
C THR A 175 31.10 20.18 6.05
N ASP A 176 31.39 20.96 5.03
CA ASP A 176 32.64 20.89 4.27
C ASP A 176 33.67 21.82 4.92
N GLY A 177 34.62 21.25 5.68
CA GLY A 177 35.66 21.97 6.44
C GLY A 177 35.64 21.61 7.93
N GLY A 178 36.79 21.16 8.45
CA GLY A 178 36.93 20.53 9.78
C GLY A 178 36.60 21.41 11.01
N ASP A 179 36.47 22.73 10.84
CA ASP A 179 36.39 23.68 11.97
C ASP A 179 34.97 24.22 12.22
N GLY A 180 33.91 23.59 11.68
CA GLY A 180 32.51 23.96 11.96
C GLY A 180 32.03 25.27 11.31
N SER A 181 32.94 26.08 10.76
CA SER A 181 32.65 27.22 9.85
C SER A 181 32.52 26.79 8.39
N GLY A 182 32.53 25.49 8.13
CA GLY A 182 32.50 24.90 6.80
C GLY A 182 31.20 25.14 6.05
N ARG A 183 31.27 24.99 4.73
CA ARG A 183 30.11 25.09 3.84
C ARG A 183 29.09 24.02 4.22
N ARG A 184 27.86 24.40 4.52
CA ARG A 184 26.80 23.46 4.91
C ARG A 184 25.98 23.04 3.70
N VAL A 185 26.01 21.75 3.39
CA VAL A 185 25.33 21.16 2.26
C VAL A 185 24.32 20.13 2.76
N ALA A 186 23.04 20.32 2.43
CA ALA A 186 22.02 19.30 2.66
C ALA A 186 22.02 18.31 1.49
N VAL A 187 22.18 17.03 1.77
CA VAL A 187 22.20 15.95 0.77
C VAL A 187 20.93 15.14 0.89
N LEU A 188 20.25 14.90 -0.24
CA LEU A 188 19.05 14.07 -0.33
C LEU A 188 19.42 12.70 -0.93
N THR A 189 18.96 11.63 -0.30
CA THR A 189 19.12 10.24 -0.77
C THR A 189 17.76 9.53 -0.82
N ASP A 190 17.65 8.49 -1.66
CA ASP A 190 16.51 7.58 -1.61
C ASP A 190 16.64 6.54 -0.49
N ALA A 191 15.66 5.66 -0.37
CA ALA A 191 15.64 4.57 0.60
C ALA A 191 16.76 3.54 0.43
N HIS A 192 17.46 3.53 -0.71
CA HIS A 192 18.60 2.66 -0.96
C HIS A 192 19.94 3.36 -0.73
N GLY A 193 19.92 4.60 -0.21
CA GLY A 193 21.12 5.38 0.04
C GLY A 193 21.73 6.02 -1.20
N ARG A 194 21.08 5.91 -2.37
CA ARG A 194 21.58 6.56 -3.57
C ARG A 194 21.32 8.06 -3.47
N ARG A 195 22.37 8.85 -3.69
CA ARG A 195 22.29 10.31 -3.76
C ARG A 195 21.36 10.74 -4.89
N LEU A 196 20.46 11.67 -4.60
CA LEU A 196 19.53 12.26 -5.55
C LEU A 196 19.90 13.70 -5.91
N GLY A 197 20.55 14.38 -4.99
CA GLY A 197 21.06 15.73 -5.17
C GLY A 197 21.47 16.36 -3.85
N SER A 198 21.77 17.65 -3.90
CA SER A 198 22.14 18.43 -2.72
C SER A 198 21.77 19.90 -2.89
N ARG A 199 21.56 20.58 -1.76
CA ARG A 199 21.37 22.03 -1.69
C ARG A 199 22.42 22.63 -0.76
N ASP A 200 23.12 23.63 -1.25
CA ASP A 200 23.95 24.49 -0.42
C ASP A 200 23.04 25.41 0.41
N LEU A 201 23.11 25.26 1.73
CA LEU A 201 22.24 25.99 2.65
C LEU A 201 22.64 27.45 2.87
N GLN A 202 23.81 27.87 2.35
CA GLN A 202 24.31 29.24 2.43
C GLN A 202 24.06 30.00 1.13
N THR A 203 24.36 29.37 -0.02
CA THR A 203 24.26 30.03 -1.34
C THR A 203 22.96 29.73 -2.07
N ASP A 204 22.15 28.81 -1.55
CA ASP A 204 20.93 28.30 -2.16
C ASP A 204 21.15 27.53 -3.48
N ALA A 205 22.40 27.19 -3.79
CA ALA A 205 22.73 26.44 -5.01
C ALA A 205 22.26 24.98 -4.90
N ILE A 206 21.43 24.55 -5.85
CA ILE A 206 20.93 23.17 -5.96
C ILE A 206 21.71 22.40 -7.03
N GLN A 207 22.21 21.24 -6.66
CA GLN A 207 22.83 20.26 -7.56
C GLN A 207 21.96 19.00 -7.60
N ARG A 208 21.70 18.47 -8.80
CA ARG A 208 20.85 17.28 -9.01
C ARG A 208 21.66 16.20 -9.70
N GLU A 209 21.44 14.95 -9.31
CA GLU A 209 22.06 13.83 -9.99
C GLU A 209 21.38 13.59 -11.35
N PRO A 210 22.13 13.54 -12.48
CA PRO A 210 21.56 13.48 -13.83
C PRO A 210 20.67 12.25 -14.10
N ALA A 211 20.93 11.15 -13.40
CA ALA A 211 20.23 9.88 -13.59
C ALA A 211 18.89 9.78 -12.83
N VAL A 212 18.47 10.85 -12.13
CA VAL A 212 17.27 10.85 -11.30
C VAL A 212 16.12 11.53 -12.02
N HIS A 213 15.12 10.74 -12.40
CA HIS A 213 13.91 11.21 -13.11
C HIS A 213 12.68 11.40 -12.21
N ASP A 214 12.83 11.27 -10.89
CA ASP A 214 11.71 11.44 -9.96
C ASP A 214 11.33 12.93 -9.82
N ARG A 215 10.11 13.27 -10.23
CA ARG A 215 9.58 14.65 -10.21
C ARG A 215 9.38 15.21 -8.80
N PHE A 216 9.41 14.38 -7.76
CA PHE A 216 9.34 14.84 -6.36
C PHE A 216 10.69 15.41 -5.88
N VAL A 217 11.82 14.98 -6.48
CA VAL A 217 13.17 15.35 -6.03
C VAL A 217 13.48 16.84 -6.15
N PRO A 218 13.18 17.54 -7.27
CA PRO A 218 13.39 18.99 -7.34
C PRO A 218 12.69 19.76 -6.21
N PHE A 219 11.43 19.42 -5.96
CA PHE A 219 10.63 20.02 -4.91
C PHE A 219 11.20 19.75 -3.51
N LEU A 220 11.66 18.51 -3.24
CA LEU A 220 12.27 18.19 -1.95
C LEU A 220 13.58 18.92 -1.74
N LEU A 221 14.44 19.01 -2.76
CA LEU A 221 15.70 19.76 -2.69
C LEU A 221 15.44 21.24 -2.38
N GLU A 222 14.46 21.85 -3.05
CA GLU A 222 14.00 23.23 -2.80
C GLU A 222 13.36 23.42 -1.41
N SER A 223 13.02 22.33 -0.73
CA SER A 223 12.41 22.34 0.60
C SER A 223 13.42 22.09 1.73
N LEU A 224 14.68 21.75 1.42
CA LEU A 224 15.72 21.52 2.43
C LEU A 224 16.22 22.84 3.02
N ALA A 225 16.19 22.97 4.34
CA ALA A 225 16.65 24.15 5.06
C ALA A 225 17.58 23.74 6.23
N SER A 226 18.26 24.74 6.82
CA SER A 226 19.21 24.52 7.92
C SER A 226 18.62 23.83 9.16
N GLY A 227 17.30 23.91 9.35
CA GLY A 227 16.56 23.30 10.46
C GLY A 227 15.68 22.12 10.07
N GLY A 228 15.80 21.59 8.84
CA GLY A 228 15.02 20.45 8.38
C GLY A 228 14.34 20.66 7.03
N VAL A 229 13.32 19.85 6.78
CA VAL A 229 12.53 19.86 5.55
C VAL A 229 11.29 20.75 5.80
N SER A 230 11.19 21.87 5.09
CA SER A 230 10.11 22.86 5.26
C SER A 230 9.48 23.27 3.92
N PRO A 231 8.73 22.37 3.27
CA PRO A 231 8.04 22.67 2.02
C PRO A 231 6.90 23.67 2.22
N ASP A 232 6.63 24.50 1.21
CA ASP A 232 5.38 25.25 1.13
C ASP A 232 4.23 24.28 0.79
N PRO A 233 3.21 24.13 1.64
CA PRO A 233 2.07 23.25 1.37
C PRO A 233 1.34 23.55 0.05
N ARG A 234 1.43 24.79 -0.46
CA ARG A 234 0.77 25.22 -1.70
C ARG A 234 1.50 24.75 -2.96
N THR A 235 2.77 24.39 -2.85
CA THR A 235 3.62 24.00 -3.98
C THR A 235 3.87 22.50 -4.04
N ILE A 236 3.26 21.71 -3.13
CA ILE A 236 3.40 20.25 -3.14
C ILE A 236 2.94 19.69 -4.49
N PRO A 237 3.81 18.99 -5.24
CA PRO A 237 3.48 18.49 -6.55
C PRO A 237 2.44 17.37 -6.45
N ARG A 238 1.42 17.47 -7.29
CA ARG A 238 0.40 16.44 -7.47
C ARG A 238 0.90 15.41 -8.47
N LEU A 239 1.70 14.47 -8.00
CA LEU A 239 2.15 13.35 -8.81
C LEU A 239 1.16 12.19 -8.69
N ALA A 240 0.80 11.58 -9.81
CA ALA A 240 0.08 10.32 -9.80
C ALA A 240 0.88 9.24 -9.08
N THR A 241 0.18 8.29 -8.49
CA THR A 241 0.80 7.13 -7.84
C THR A 241 1.53 6.26 -8.87
N GLY A 242 2.48 5.45 -8.41
CA GLY A 242 3.23 4.51 -9.26
C GLY A 242 2.43 3.28 -9.67
N LEU A 243 1.11 3.27 -9.44
CA LEU A 243 0.23 2.16 -9.78
C LEU A 243 0.00 2.13 -11.31
N PRO A 244 0.04 0.95 -11.95
CA PRO A 244 -0.36 0.81 -13.35
C PRO A 244 -1.76 1.41 -13.56
N PHE A 245 -1.98 2.13 -14.66
CA PHE A 245 -3.25 2.79 -15.03
C PHE A 245 -3.73 3.94 -14.11
N ALA A 246 -3.04 4.25 -13.00
CA ALA A 246 -3.46 5.28 -12.05
C ALA A 246 -3.15 6.72 -12.47
N GLN A 247 -2.42 6.97 -13.57
CA GLN A 247 -2.14 8.36 -14.00
C GLN A 247 -3.40 9.12 -14.39
N ALA A 248 -4.33 8.49 -15.10
CA ALA A 248 -5.60 9.12 -15.46
C ALA A 248 -6.55 9.21 -14.25
N PHE A 249 -6.55 8.17 -13.40
CA PHE A 249 -7.47 8.07 -12.26
C PHE A 249 -7.03 8.89 -11.03
N ALA A 250 -5.73 9.09 -10.81
CA ALA A 250 -5.20 9.92 -9.71
C ALA A 250 -5.78 11.35 -9.74
N HIS A 251 -5.99 11.90 -10.95
CA HIS A 251 -6.60 13.20 -11.13
C HIS A 251 -8.10 13.23 -10.81
N LEU A 252 -8.82 12.13 -11.02
CA LEU A 252 -10.27 12.01 -10.79
C LEU A 252 -10.59 11.63 -9.33
N ALA A 253 -9.86 10.69 -8.76
CA ALA A 253 -10.06 10.19 -7.40
C ALA A 253 -9.25 10.96 -6.34
N GLY A 254 -8.37 11.88 -6.75
CA GLY A 254 -7.55 12.68 -5.83
C GLY A 254 -6.54 11.84 -5.04
N VAL A 255 -6.12 10.70 -5.60
CA VAL A 255 -5.11 9.81 -5.02
C VAL A 255 -3.74 10.26 -5.52
N TRP A 256 -2.99 10.93 -4.64
CA TRP A 256 -1.70 11.50 -4.99
C TRP A 256 -0.56 10.79 -4.29
N ARG A 257 0.60 10.74 -4.93
CA ARG A 257 1.83 10.28 -4.30
C ARG A 257 2.28 11.31 -3.26
N GLY A 258 2.54 10.84 -2.04
CA GLY A 258 3.22 11.59 -0.99
C GLY A 258 4.70 11.22 -0.87
N ALA A 259 5.38 11.88 0.05
CA ALA A 259 6.75 11.57 0.44
C ALA A 259 6.89 11.62 1.95
N VAL A 260 7.60 10.65 2.52
CA VAL A 260 8.12 10.73 3.88
C VAL A 260 9.60 11.05 3.78
N VAL A 261 10.03 12.11 4.48
CA VAL A 261 11.42 12.54 4.50
C VAL A 261 11.95 12.44 5.92
N GLY A 262 12.92 11.55 6.11
CA GLY A 262 13.74 11.50 7.32
C GLY A 262 14.86 12.53 7.25
N TRP A 263 15.03 13.34 8.28
CA TRP A 263 16.09 14.33 8.41
C TRP A 263 16.93 14.00 9.63
N ALA A 264 18.17 13.56 9.39
CA ALA A 264 19.12 13.32 10.47
C ALA A 264 19.80 14.62 10.89
N GLU A 265 19.69 14.98 12.16
CA GLU A 265 20.49 16.05 12.74
C GLU A 265 21.81 15.48 13.25
N PRO A 266 22.96 16.07 12.90
CA PRO A 266 24.23 15.67 13.51
C PRO A 266 24.17 15.89 15.03
N PHE A 267 24.86 15.03 15.77
CA PHE A 267 25.00 15.06 17.23
C PHE A 267 25.16 16.50 17.77
N GLY A 268 24.34 16.90 18.74
CA GLY A 268 24.53 18.13 19.53
C GLY A 268 23.42 19.19 19.49
N SER A 269 22.33 19.01 18.72
CA SER A 269 21.21 19.97 18.66
C SER A 269 19.98 19.59 19.49
N SER A 270 19.89 18.37 20.02
CA SER A 270 18.81 17.94 20.89
C SER A 270 19.21 18.09 22.36
N GLU A 271 18.28 18.51 23.22
CA GLU A 271 18.47 18.59 24.69
C GLU A 271 18.89 17.25 25.32
N ALA A 272 18.77 16.14 24.58
CA ALA A 272 19.06 14.78 25.03
C ALA A 272 20.44 14.24 24.59
N GLY A 273 21.23 14.99 23.80
CA GLY A 273 22.59 14.59 23.39
C GLY A 273 22.69 13.37 22.46
N ALA A 274 21.60 12.64 22.22
CA ALA A 274 21.54 11.53 21.28
C ALA A 274 21.31 12.03 19.85
N ALA A 275 21.89 11.36 18.86
CA ALA A 275 21.56 11.64 17.46
C ALA A 275 20.11 11.26 17.20
N THR A 276 19.39 12.13 16.50
CA THR A 276 17.98 11.94 16.19
C THR A 276 17.70 12.15 14.72
N MET A 277 16.73 11.40 14.20
CA MET A 277 16.16 11.66 12.88
C MET A 277 14.71 12.08 13.05
N ARG A 278 14.40 13.30 12.59
CA ARG A 278 13.04 13.81 12.51
C ARG A 278 12.41 13.36 11.21
N ALA A 279 11.13 13.02 11.20
CA ALA A 279 10.44 12.67 9.94
C ALA A 279 9.24 13.55 9.69
N VAL A 280 9.01 13.85 8.41
CA VAL A 280 7.89 14.65 7.93
C VAL A 280 7.21 13.91 6.79
N LEU A 281 5.88 13.82 6.85
CA LEU A 281 5.05 13.42 5.72
C LEU A 281 4.66 14.66 4.92
N ILE A 282 4.88 14.61 3.61
CA ILE A 282 4.50 15.63 2.64
C ILE A 282 3.51 14.97 1.68
N HIS A 283 2.25 15.41 1.71
CA HIS A 283 1.21 14.80 0.91
C HIS A 283 0.22 15.86 0.38
N PRO A 284 -0.16 15.86 -0.90
CA PRO A 284 -1.01 16.91 -1.47
C PRO A 284 -2.36 17.13 -0.76
N ARG A 285 -2.92 16.08 -0.14
CA ARG A 285 -4.17 16.16 0.63
C ARG A 285 -3.98 16.54 2.11
N ALA A 286 -2.89 16.09 2.74
CA ALA A 286 -2.66 16.32 4.18
C ALA A 286 -1.73 17.51 4.45
N GLY A 287 -1.14 18.10 3.42
CA GLY A 287 -0.13 19.13 3.54
C GLY A 287 1.19 18.54 4.08
N VAL A 288 1.78 19.26 5.02
CA VAL A 288 3.04 18.90 5.65
C VAL A 288 2.77 18.53 7.10
N VAL A 289 2.98 17.26 7.44
CA VAL A 289 2.68 16.70 8.76
C VAL A 289 3.97 16.24 9.41
N ARG A 290 4.32 16.81 10.57
CA ARG A 290 5.44 16.33 11.38
C ARG A 290 5.05 15.02 12.05
N LEU A 291 5.84 13.98 11.81
CA LEU A 291 5.53 12.63 12.31
C LEU A 291 6.08 12.44 13.72
N GLY A 292 7.28 12.97 13.97
CA GLY A 292 8.00 12.81 15.22
C GLY A 292 9.49 12.62 14.99
N TRP A 293 10.16 11.91 15.89
CA TRP A 293 11.58 11.62 15.79
C TRP A 293 11.91 10.19 16.18
N ILE A 294 13.09 9.76 15.74
CA ILE A 294 13.66 8.44 16.00
C ILE A 294 15.02 8.67 16.66
N GLU A 295 15.25 8.04 17.80
CA GLU A 295 16.57 7.98 18.42
C GLU A 295 17.47 7.09 17.57
N LEU A 296 18.59 7.63 17.07
CA LEU A 296 19.45 6.89 16.15
C LEU A 296 20.16 5.72 16.82
N ASP A 297 20.51 5.88 18.10
CA ASP A 297 21.28 4.90 18.87
C ASP A 297 20.44 3.73 19.37
N THR A 298 19.22 4.00 19.84
CA THR A 298 18.32 2.99 20.43
C THR A 298 17.30 2.45 19.44
N GLY A 299 17.08 3.15 18.32
CA GLY A 299 15.99 2.87 17.38
C GLY A 299 14.60 3.23 17.94
N ARG A 300 14.52 3.87 19.10
CA ARG A 300 13.24 4.21 19.74
C ARG A 300 12.50 5.25 18.91
N VAL A 301 11.21 5.01 18.70
CA VAL A 301 10.31 5.87 17.93
C VAL A 301 9.49 6.75 18.87
N HIS A 302 9.40 8.04 18.55
CA HIS A 302 8.67 9.05 19.32
C HIS A 302 7.69 9.79 18.40
N PRO A 303 6.47 9.25 18.21
CA PRO A 303 5.46 9.91 17.40
C PRO A 303 4.93 11.17 18.10
N LEU A 304 4.68 12.24 17.34
CA LEU A 304 4.06 13.47 17.85
C LEU A 304 2.55 13.33 18.06
N SER A 305 1.93 12.34 17.42
CA SER A 305 0.50 12.06 17.49
C SER A 305 0.25 10.58 17.25
N SER A 306 -0.80 10.04 17.87
CA SER A 306 -1.36 8.72 17.59
C SER A 306 -2.55 8.77 16.63
N ALA A 307 -2.99 9.97 16.22
CA ALA A 307 -4.13 10.13 15.35
C ALA A 307 -3.84 9.56 13.95
N PRO A 308 -4.81 8.89 13.31
CA PRO A 308 -4.62 8.41 11.96
C PRO A 308 -4.42 9.54 10.95
N LEU A 309 -3.56 9.28 9.97
CA LEU A 309 -3.24 10.16 8.86
C LEU A 309 -4.02 9.71 7.62
N LEU A 310 -4.27 10.66 6.71
CA LEU A 310 -4.85 10.41 5.37
C LEU A 310 -6.23 9.73 5.38
N GLY A 311 -6.97 9.78 6.49
CA GLY A 311 -8.31 9.18 6.61
C GLY A 311 -8.32 7.66 6.66
N GLY A 312 -7.16 7.01 6.82
CA GLY A 312 -6.99 5.56 6.88
C GLY A 312 -6.45 5.08 8.23
N SER A 313 -5.79 3.93 8.25
CA SER A 313 -5.15 3.38 9.46
C SER A 313 -3.66 3.72 9.59
N THR A 314 -3.12 4.52 8.67
CA THR A 314 -1.71 4.96 8.70
C THR A 314 -1.50 5.92 9.88
N THR A 315 -0.60 5.58 10.80
CA THR A 315 -0.27 6.43 11.95
C THR A 315 1.12 7.05 11.80
N PRO A 316 1.43 8.15 12.52
CA PRO A 316 2.79 8.68 12.56
C PRO A 316 3.83 7.68 13.05
N GLU A 317 3.47 6.85 14.04
CA GLU A 317 4.32 5.78 14.58
C GLU A 317 4.73 4.78 13.50
N LEU A 318 3.75 4.27 12.75
CA LEU A 318 3.98 3.35 11.64
C LEU A 318 4.90 3.92 10.56
N LEU A 319 4.72 5.20 10.19
CA LEU A 319 5.60 5.84 9.21
C LEU A 319 7.01 6.05 9.76
N LEU A 320 7.16 6.32 11.06
CA LEU A 320 8.46 6.42 11.72
C LEU A 320 9.15 5.05 11.81
N ASP A 321 8.41 3.97 12.08
CA ASP A 321 8.94 2.60 12.03
C ASP A 321 9.49 2.28 10.65
N ILE A 322 8.75 2.61 9.57
CA ILE A 322 9.23 2.43 8.19
C ILE A 322 10.51 3.22 7.93
N VAL A 323 10.56 4.49 8.36
CA VAL A 323 11.76 5.34 8.23
C VAL A 323 12.95 4.76 9.01
N ARG A 324 12.70 4.18 10.20
CA ARG A 324 13.72 3.51 11.03
C ARG A 324 14.25 2.26 10.34
N ASP A 325 13.37 1.41 9.83
CA ASP A 325 13.73 0.07 9.34
C ASP A 325 14.38 0.10 7.96
N ALA A 326 14.00 1.06 7.12
CA ALA A 326 14.61 1.22 5.80
C ALA A 326 16.00 1.89 5.83
N ARG A 327 16.47 2.39 6.99
CA ARG A 327 17.65 3.27 7.12
C ARG A 327 18.82 2.88 6.20
N PRO A 328 19.16 3.73 5.22
CA PRO A 328 20.39 3.59 4.45
C PRO A 328 21.60 4.31 5.08
N ILE A 329 21.40 5.00 6.21
CA ILE A 329 22.44 5.82 6.85
C ILE A 329 23.28 4.92 7.77
N ALA A 330 24.35 4.37 7.20
CA ALA A 330 25.54 3.86 7.88
C ALA A 330 26.74 4.74 7.50
#